data_AF-A0A0S3F2L3-F1
#
_entry.id   AF-A0A0S3F2L3-F1
#
_cell.length_a   1.000
_cell.length_b   1.000
_cell.length_c   1.000
_cell.angle_alpha   90.00
_cell.angle_beta   90.00
_cell.angle_gamma   90.00
#
_symmetry.space_group_name_H-M   'P 1'
#
loop_
_entity.id
_entity.type
_entity.pdbx_description
1 polymer ?
#
loop_
_entity_poly.entity_id
_entity_poly.type
_entity_poly.pdbx_seq_one_letter_code
_entity_poly.pdbx_strand_id
1 'polypeptide(L)'
;MVDGSVSGNELMLRPASAWFGGIQASGTVSGSKLTLTNKNVTLTADRSSLEKYQEAVAKLKGDAGEQQKRIAVTNANAAQQEAQARAEKQMADMATEVNNLAERLRLAATKLGEAVSRSPNFGKQAMANTARISQLVQRANGQSDLARNQLAVAANQIEVDTNQIEVARSQYAIGLNGIVEAAKDAATSVGKLCGSNPPAQLGAVCGDAMAAVNTFKDAFIRSTKTFTPYKQQVQAEMDRQNKLSQRIEG
;
A
#
# COMPACT_ATOMS: atom_id res chain seq x y z
N MET A 1 0.90 -51.16 -19.73
CA MET A 1 0.62 -52.17 -20.76
C MET A 1 1.61 -53.30 -20.60
N VAL A 2 1.20 -54.57 -20.74
CA VAL A 2 2.09 -55.73 -20.70
C VAL A 2 1.99 -56.32 -22.11
N ASP A 3 3.13 -56.42 -22.81
CA ASP A 3 3.17 -57.11 -24.10
C ASP A 3 3.54 -58.57 -23.83
N GLY A 4 2.65 -59.46 -24.24
CA GLY A 4 2.82 -60.90 -24.06
C GLY A 4 2.69 -61.62 -25.39
N SER A 5 3.53 -62.62 -25.61
CA SER A 5 3.38 -63.57 -26.71
C SER A 5 3.03 -64.95 -26.15
N VAL A 6 2.04 -65.61 -26.76
CA VAL A 6 1.67 -66.99 -26.47
C VAL A 6 2.15 -67.86 -27.63
N SER A 7 2.91 -68.91 -27.33
CA SER A 7 3.28 -69.94 -28.31
C SER A 7 3.02 -71.32 -27.71
N GLY A 8 1.99 -72.01 -28.17
CA GLY A 8 1.54 -73.27 -27.58
C GLY A 8 1.14 -73.09 -26.11
N ASN A 9 1.79 -73.86 -25.21
CA ASN A 9 1.56 -73.79 -23.76
C ASN A 9 2.51 -72.83 -23.03
N GLU A 10 3.40 -72.14 -23.74
CA GLU A 10 4.33 -71.18 -23.16
C GLU A 10 3.78 -69.75 -23.25
N LEU A 11 3.77 -69.08 -22.10
CA LEU A 11 3.41 -67.68 -21.97
C LEU A 11 4.67 -66.88 -21.61
N MET A 12 5.05 -65.93 -22.46
CA MET A 12 6.11 -64.98 -22.15
C MET A 12 5.48 -63.61 -21.93
N LEU A 13 5.61 -63.07 -20.71
CA LEU A 13 5.14 -61.73 -20.37
C LEU A 13 6.34 -60.79 -20.28
N ARG A 14 6.40 -59.77 -21.15
CA ARG A 14 7.36 -58.67 -21.02
C ARG A 14 6.61 -57.43 -20.54
N PRO A 15 7.03 -56.80 -19.43
CA PRO A 15 6.46 -55.52 -19.05
C PRO A 15 6.82 -54.47 -20.13
N ALA A 16 5.85 -53.63 -20.54
CA ALA A 16 6.09 -52.61 -21.56
C ALA A 16 6.85 -51.37 -21.04
N SER A 17 7.24 -51.32 -19.76
CA SER A 17 7.97 -50.18 -19.18
C SER A 17 9.29 -50.60 -18.52
N ALA A 18 10.38 -49.95 -18.95
CA ALA A 18 11.76 -50.21 -18.52
C ALA A 18 12.11 -49.68 -17.12
N TRP A 19 11.18 -49.05 -16.40
CA TRP A 19 11.44 -48.33 -15.15
C TRP A 19 11.42 -49.18 -13.89
N PHE A 20 10.77 -50.35 -13.91
CA PHE A 20 10.89 -51.34 -12.86
C PHE A 20 11.67 -52.51 -13.45
N GLY A 21 12.89 -52.76 -12.98
CA GLY A 21 13.79 -53.80 -13.49
C GLY A 21 13.02 -55.06 -13.87
N GLY A 22 12.88 -55.27 -15.18
CA GLY A 22 11.87 -56.16 -15.73
C GLY A 22 12.07 -57.60 -15.24
N ILE A 23 11.15 -58.07 -14.40
CA ILE A 23 11.06 -59.47 -13.99
C ILE A 23 10.59 -60.24 -15.24
N GLN A 24 11.54 -60.82 -15.99
CA GLN A 24 11.21 -61.80 -17.03
C GLN A 24 10.77 -63.09 -16.35
N ALA A 25 9.47 -63.35 -16.34
CA ALA A 25 8.93 -64.63 -15.92
C ALA A 25 8.51 -65.42 -17.16
N SER A 26 9.03 -66.64 -17.27
CA SER A 26 8.57 -67.63 -18.24
C SER A 26 7.65 -68.61 -17.53
N GLY A 27 6.57 -69.03 -18.16
CA GLY A 27 5.68 -69.98 -17.54
C GLY A 27 4.94 -70.88 -18.51
N THR A 28 4.45 -71.98 -17.96
CA THR A 28 3.62 -72.94 -18.67
C THR A 28 2.19 -72.88 -18.18
N VAL A 29 1.25 -72.99 -19.12
CA VAL A 29 -0.17 -73.20 -18.83
C VAL A 29 -0.45 -74.70 -18.95
N SER A 30 -0.83 -75.35 -17.85
CA SER A 30 -1.23 -76.75 -17.83
C SER A 30 -2.62 -76.87 -17.20
N GLY A 31 -3.61 -77.21 -18.01
CA GLY A 31 -5.01 -77.29 -17.59
C GLY A 31 -5.52 -75.96 -17.03
N SER A 32 -5.88 -75.95 -15.74
CA SER A 32 -6.31 -74.75 -15.02
C SER A 32 -5.18 -74.06 -14.24
N LYS A 33 -3.90 -74.35 -14.49
CA LYS A 33 -2.79 -73.74 -13.74
C LYS A 33 -1.83 -72.99 -14.66
N LEU A 34 -1.56 -71.74 -14.33
CA LEU A 34 -0.45 -70.97 -14.86
C LEU A 34 0.69 -71.05 -13.83
N THR A 35 1.83 -71.59 -14.23
CA THR A 35 3.04 -71.58 -13.40
C THR A 35 4.04 -70.64 -14.03
N LEU A 36 4.31 -69.50 -13.38
CA LEU A 36 5.32 -68.53 -13.78
C LEU A 36 6.56 -68.73 -12.92
N THR A 37 7.72 -68.90 -13.55
CA THR A 37 9.00 -69.05 -12.85
C THR A 37 9.96 -67.96 -13.30
N ASN A 38 10.60 -67.30 -12.33
CA ASN A 38 11.74 -66.43 -12.58
C ASN A 38 12.83 -66.70 -11.55
N LYS A 39 13.99 -67.20 -12.03
CA LYS A 39 15.28 -67.46 -11.35
C LYS A 39 15.19 -68.16 -9.98
N ASN A 40 14.53 -67.58 -8.99
CA ASN A 40 14.37 -68.13 -7.63
C ASN A 40 12.92 -68.14 -7.10
N VAL A 41 11.93 -67.69 -7.87
CA VAL A 41 10.52 -67.62 -7.44
C VAL A 41 9.63 -68.33 -8.45
N THR A 42 8.80 -69.25 -7.96
CA THR A 42 7.73 -69.89 -8.72
C THR A 42 6.39 -69.41 -8.19
N LEU A 43 5.59 -68.81 -9.06
CA LEU A 43 4.22 -68.40 -8.81
C LEU A 43 3.29 -69.35 -9.56
N THR A 44 2.47 -70.08 -8.83
CA THR A 44 1.43 -70.92 -9.40
C THR A 44 0.09 -70.25 -9.16
N ALA A 45 -0.62 -69.93 -10.23
CA ALA A 45 -1.95 -69.36 -10.19
C ALA A 45 -2.94 -70.33 -10.84
N ASP A 46 -4.02 -70.63 -10.15
CA ASP A 46 -5.15 -71.32 -10.75
C ASP A 46 -5.95 -70.36 -11.65
N ARG A 47 -6.46 -70.90 -12.75
CA ARG A 47 -7.33 -70.24 -13.71
C ARG A 47 -8.62 -69.92 -12.98
N SER A 48 -8.82 -68.64 -12.72
CA SER A 48 -10.06 -68.11 -12.19
C SER A 48 -11.23 -68.49 -13.10
N SER A 49 -12.40 -68.80 -12.53
CA SER A 49 -13.62 -68.93 -13.32
C SER A 49 -13.95 -67.58 -13.95
N LEU A 50 -14.68 -67.58 -15.07
CA LEU A 50 -15.13 -66.35 -15.72
C LEU A 50 -15.88 -65.44 -14.72
N GLU A 51 -16.73 -66.03 -13.89
CA GLU A 51 -17.45 -65.36 -12.80
C GLU A 51 -16.52 -64.67 -11.80
N LYS A 52 -15.52 -65.38 -11.26
CA LYS A 52 -14.56 -64.81 -10.31
C LYS A 52 -13.71 -63.70 -10.93
N TYR A 53 -13.38 -63.81 -12.23
CA TYR A 53 -12.71 -62.73 -12.96
C TYR A 53 -13.61 -61.51 -13.12
N GLN A 54 -14.87 -61.69 -13.53
CA GLN A 54 -15.83 -60.60 -13.66
C GLN A 54 -16.08 -59.90 -12.32
N GLU A 55 -16.19 -60.65 -11.22
CA GLU A 55 -16.32 -60.12 -9.86
C GLU A 55 -15.09 -59.30 -9.45
N ALA A 56 -13.87 -59.81 -9.70
CA ALA A 56 -12.63 -59.08 -9.40
C ALA A 56 -12.49 -57.79 -10.22
N VAL A 57 -12.86 -57.83 -11.51
CA VAL A 57 -12.85 -56.63 -12.37
C VAL A 57 -13.91 -55.62 -11.91
N ALA A 58 -15.10 -56.07 -11.55
CA ALA A 58 -16.15 -55.19 -11.02
C ALA A 58 -15.71 -54.52 -9.71
N LYS A 59 -15.08 -55.29 -8.81
CA LYS A 59 -14.50 -54.78 -7.57
C LYS A 59 -13.42 -53.72 -7.82
N LEU A 60 -12.44 -54.02 -8.69
CA LEU A 60 -11.38 -53.07 -9.03
C LEU A 60 -11.92 -51.78 -9.67
N LYS A 61 -12.95 -51.88 -10.51
CA LYS A 61 -13.64 -50.70 -11.06
C LYS A 61 -14.34 -49.89 -9.97
N GLY A 62 -14.97 -50.55 -9.00
CA GLY A 62 -15.57 -49.92 -7.82
C GLY A 62 -14.53 -49.17 -6.99
N ASP A 63 -13.44 -49.84 -6.63
CA ASP A 63 -12.35 -49.29 -5.83
C ASP A 63 -11.66 -48.11 -6.54
N ALA A 64 -11.41 -48.22 -7.86
CA ALA A 64 -10.83 -47.14 -8.66
C ALA A 64 -11.77 -45.93 -8.74
N GLY A 65 -13.08 -46.15 -8.90
CA GLY A 65 -14.09 -45.09 -8.88
C GLY A 65 -14.17 -44.39 -7.52
N GLU A 66 -14.06 -45.13 -6.42
CA GLU A 66 -14.05 -44.56 -5.08
C GLU A 66 -12.76 -43.78 -4.79
N GLN A 67 -11.59 -44.28 -5.20
CA GLN A 67 -10.34 -43.54 -5.13
C GLN A 67 -10.38 -42.25 -5.95
N GLN A 68 -10.91 -42.27 -7.17
CA GLN A 68 -11.08 -41.06 -7.97
C GLN A 68 -11.99 -40.03 -7.29
N LYS A 69 -13.10 -40.47 -6.67
CA LYS A 69 -13.96 -39.58 -5.88
C LYS A 69 -13.22 -38.97 -4.69
N ARG A 70 -12.43 -39.76 -3.95
CA ARG A 70 -11.62 -39.27 -2.83
C ARG A 70 -10.60 -38.22 -3.30
N ILE A 71 -9.88 -38.49 -4.39
CA ILE A 71 -8.93 -37.54 -4.98
C ILE A 71 -9.63 -36.25 -5.41
N ALA A 72 -10.80 -36.34 -6.05
CA ALA A 72 -11.57 -35.17 -6.46
C ALA A 72 -12.01 -34.31 -5.27
N VAL A 73 -12.48 -34.92 -4.19
CA VAL A 73 -12.87 -34.21 -2.95
C VAL A 73 -11.64 -33.57 -2.29
N THR A 74 -10.51 -34.28 -2.21
CA THR A 74 -9.27 -33.71 -1.66
C THR A 74 -8.78 -32.51 -2.48
N ASN A 75 -8.81 -32.60 -3.81
CA ASN A 75 -8.41 -31.50 -4.68
C ASN A 75 -9.36 -30.29 -4.57
N ALA A 76 -10.67 -30.53 -4.44
CA ALA A 76 -11.66 -29.46 -4.22
C ALA A 76 -11.42 -28.74 -2.88
N ASN A 77 -11.15 -29.49 -1.81
CA ASN A 77 -10.83 -28.92 -0.49
C ASN A 77 -9.51 -28.13 -0.52
N ALA A 78 -8.48 -28.64 -1.20
CA ALA A 78 -7.20 -27.93 -1.36
C ALA A 78 -7.38 -26.62 -2.13
N ALA A 79 -8.14 -26.62 -3.23
CA ALA A 79 -8.44 -25.42 -3.99
C ALA A 79 -9.23 -24.39 -3.16
N GLN A 80 -10.17 -24.84 -2.32
CA GLN A 80 -10.90 -23.96 -1.42
C GLN A 80 -10.00 -23.34 -0.34
N GLN A 81 -9.09 -24.13 0.24
CA GLN A 81 -8.11 -23.64 1.21
C GLN A 81 -7.14 -22.63 0.58
N GLU A 82 -6.65 -22.89 -0.63
CA GLU A 82 -5.82 -21.92 -1.35
C GLU A 82 -6.57 -20.61 -1.64
N ALA A 83 -7.84 -20.68 -2.03
CA ALA A 83 -8.66 -19.50 -2.27
C ALA A 83 -8.86 -18.69 -0.98
N GLN A 84 -9.11 -19.36 0.15
CA GLN A 84 -9.22 -18.73 1.47
C GLN A 84 -7.91 -18.05 1.88
N ALA A 85 -6.77 -18.75 1.77
CA ALA A 85 -5.46 -18.19 2.09
C ALA A 85 -5.11 -16.97 1.22
N ARG A 86 -5.47 -16.98 -0.07
CA ARG A 86 -5.30 -15.81 -0.96
C ARG A 86 -6.17 -14.64 -0.54
N ALA A 87 -7.44 -14.89 -0.17
CA ALA A 87 -8.33 -13.85 0.34
C ALA A 87 -7.81 -13.25 1.65
N GLU A 88 -7.38 -14.08 2.60
CA GLU A 88 -6.78 -13.64 3.87
C GLU A 88 -5.53 -12.80 3.64
N LYS A 89 -4.64 -13.23 2.73
CA LYS A 89 -3.45 -12.46 2.37
C LYS A 89 -3.80 -11.09 1.76
N GLN A 90 -4.75 -11.04 0.83
CA GLN A 90 -5.20 -9.77 0.24
C GLN A 90 -5.76 -8.82 1.31
N MET A 91 -6.51 -9.36 2.28
CA MET A 91 -7.03 -8.58 3.40
C MET A 91 -5.92 -8.05 4.31
N ALA A 92 -4.88 -8.85 4.58
CA ALA A 92 -3.73 -8.43 5.38
C ALA A 92 -2.88 -7.36 4.67
N ASP A 93 -2.69 -7.50 3.35
CA ASP A 93 -1.99 -6.51 2.53
C ASP A 93 -2.75 -5.18 2.52
N MET A 94 -4.08 -5.22 2.35
CA MET A 94 -4.93 -4.02 2.42
C MET A 94 -4.92 -3.37 3.81
N ALA A 95 -4.97 -4.17 4.89
CA ALA A 95 -4.87 -3.65 6.25
C ALA A 95 -3.53 -2.94 6.48
N THR A 96 -2.44 -3.50 5.96
CA THR A 96 -1.10 -2.91 6.02
C THR A 96 -1.05 -1.58 5.25
N GLU A 97 -1.65 -1.53 4.06
CA GLU A 97 -1.75 -0.32 3.26
C GLU A 97 -2.52 0.79 4.00
N VAL A 98 -3.68 0.47 4.56
CA VAL A 98 -4.49 1.44 5.33
C VAL A 98 -3.72 1.97 6.55
N ASN A 99 -3.03 1.11 7.28
CA ASN A 99 -2.17 1.52 8.41
C ASN A 99 -1.05 2.47 7.96
N ASN A 100 -0.38 2.17 6.85
CA ASN A 100 0.67 3.04 6.30
C ASN A 100 0.11 4.41 5.89
N LEU A 101 -1.10 4.45 5.32
CA LEU A 101 -1.78 5.71 5.00
C LEU A 101 -2.15 6.50 6.27
N ALA A 102 -2.63 5.82 7.31
CA ALA A 102 -2.93 6.43 8.61
C ALA A 102 -1.68 7.06 9.24
N GLU A 103 -0.55 6.37 9.23
CA GLU A 103 0.73 6.90 9.74
C GLU A 103 1.21 8.11 8.95
N ARG A 104 1.07 8.10 7.62
CA ARG A 104 1.39 9.28 6.79
C ARG A 104 0.54 10.49 7.17
N LEU A 105 -0.75 10.28 7.45
CA LEU A 105 -1.66 11.35 7.91
C LEU A 105 -1.27 11.88 9.29
N ARG A 106 -0.93 11.00 10.24
CA ARG A 106 -0.44 11.40 11.57
C ARG A 106 0.84 12.22 11.47
N LEU A 107 1.81 11.72 10.70
CA LEU A 107 3.07 12.43 10.46
C LEU A 107 2.83 13.81 9.83
N ALA A 108 1.92 13.89 8.85
CA ALA A 108 1.55 15.17 8.24
C ALA A 108 0.89 16.12 9.26
N ALA A 109 0.00 15.62 10.12
CA ALA A 109 -0.63 16.39 11.19
C ALA A 109 0.41 16.94 12.18
N THR A 110 1.37 16.11 12.60
CA THR A 110 2.49 16.52 13.46
C THR A 110 3.34 17.59 12.79
N LYS A 111 3.74 17.39 11.53
CA LYS A 111 4.53 18.37 10.77
C LYS A 111 3.78 19.71 10.61
N LEU A 112 2.47 19.69 10.39
CA LEU A 112 1.66 20.92 10.37
C LEU A 112 1.65 21.60 11.74
N GLY A 113 1.50 20.85 12.82
CA GLY A 113 1.55 21.39 14.18
C GLY A 113 2.90 22.02 14.53
N GLU A 114 3.99 21.34 14.19
CA GLU A 114 5.36 21.85 14.35
C GLU A 114 5.62 23.09 13.49
N ALA A 115 5.09 23.11 12.26
CA ALA A 115 5.22 24.28 11.41
C ALA A 115 4.48 25.48 12.02
N VAL A 116 3.26 25.30 12.51
CA VAL A 116 2.53 26.37 13.21
C VAL A 116 3.32 26.89 14.42
N SER A 117 3.91 26.01 15.23
CA SER A 117 4.64 26.44 16.43
C SER A 117 5.97 27.12 16.13
N ARG A 118 6.63 26.75 15.03
CA ARG A 118 7.91 27.33 14.58
C ARG A 118 7.76 28.48 13.59
N SER A 119 6.53 28.83 13.21
CA SER A 119 6.28 29.91 12.26
C SER A 119 6.86 31.22 12.80
N PRO A 120 7.69 31.93 12.02
CA PRO A 120 7.98 33.33 12.30
C PRO A 120 6.68 34.13 12.36
N ASN A 121 6.59 35.09 13.28
CA ASN A 121 5.47 36.02 13.31
C ASN A 121 5.71 37.13 12.26
N PHE A 122 5.48 36.78 11.00
CA PHE A 122 5.70 37.67 9.85
C PHE A 122 4.93 39.00 10.01
N GLY A 123 3.70 38.95 10.53
CA GLY A 123 2.88 40.12 10.78
C GLY A 123 3.50 41.08 11.80
N LYS A 124 4.02 40.57 12.92
CA LYS A 124 4.71 41.39 13.93
C LYS A 124 5.98 42.04 13.39
N GLN A 125 6.72 41.34 12.53
CA GLN A 125 7.91 41.90 11.90
C GLN A 125 7.56 43.02 10.92
N ALA A 126 6.53 42.82 10.08
CA ALA A 126 6.04 43.86 9.17
C ALA A 126 5.54 45.11 9.93
N MET A 127 4.81 44.92 11.04
CA MET A 127 4.40 46.04 11.91
C MET A 127 5.59 46.79 12.50
N ALA A 128 6.64 46.08 12.91
CA ALA A 128 7.85 46.71 13.43
C ALA A 128 8.54 47.57 12.37
N ASN A 129 8.57 47.12 11.11
CA ASN A 129 9.06 47.90 9.98
C ASN A 129 8.20 49.14 9.72
N THR A 130 6.87 49.03 9.76
CA THR A 130 5.97 50.19 9.66
C THR A 130 6.20 51.21 10.77
N ALA A 131 6.42 50.76 12.01
CA ALA A 131 6.73 51.63 13.13
C ALA A 131 8.07 52.38 12.93
N ARG A 132 9.09 51.71 12.39
CA ARG A 132 10.38 52.34 12.04
C ARG A 132 10.19 53.40 10.95
N ILE A 133 9.45 53.12 9.88
CA ILE A 133 9.17 54.11 8.81
C ILE A 133 8.38 55.29 9.38
N SER A 134 7.39 55.04 10.25
CA SER A 134 6.63 56.11 10.91
C SER A 134 7.53 57.06 11.71
N GLN A 135 8.58 56.54 12.37
CA GLN A 135 9.56 57.37 13.07
C GLN A 135 10.41 58.19 12.09
N LEU A 136 10.74 57.65 10.90
CA LEU A 136 11.45 58.41 9.86
C LEU A 136 10.60 59.57 9.34
N VAL A 137 9.30 59.34 9.10
CA VAL A 137 8.34 60.41 8.72
C VAL A 137 8.32 61.54 9.76
N GLN A 138 8.26 61.19 11.04
CA GLN A 138 8.27 62.19 12.11
C GLN A 138 9.55 63.01 12.13
N ARG A 139 10.71 62.38 11.85
CA ARG A 139 12.00 63.07 11.78
C ARG A 139 12.14 63.93 10.53
N ALA A 140 11.50 63.58 9.42
CA ALA A 140 11.58 64.32 8.16
C ALA A 140 10.91 65.70 8.24
N ASN A 141 9.93 65.87 9.12
CA ASN A 141 9.26 67.15 9.33
C ASN A 141 10.24 68.24 9.78
N GLY A 142 10.35 69.31 8.99
CA GLY A 142 11.23 70.44 9.29
C GLY A 142 12.72 70.22 8.97
N GLN A 143 13.07 69.14 8.26
CA GLN A 143 14.43 68.89 7.79
C GLN A 143 14.71 69.50 6.41
N SER A 144 15.98 69.67 6.08
CA SER A 144 16.41 70.07 4.74
C SER A 144 16.20 68.95 3.72
N ASP A 145 16.16 69.29 2.43
CA ASP A 145 15.94 68.32 1.34
C ASP A 145 16.97 67.19 1.33
N LEU A 146 18.25 67.51 1.62
CA LEU A 146 19.30 66.49 1.70
C LEU A 146 19.04 65.49 2.84
N ALA A 147 18.62 65.99 4.01
CA ALA A 147 18.29 65.14 5.14
C ALA A 147 17.01 64.32 4.89
N ARG A 148 16.00 64.89 4.22
CA ARG A 148 14.80 64.16 3.78
C ARG A 148 15.14 63.05 2.80
N ASN A 149 16.01 63.30 1.82
CA ASN A 149 16.47 62.28 0.87
C ASN A 149 17.19 61.11 1.56
N GLN A 150 18.01 61.38 2.57
CA GLN A 150 18.66 60.33 3.36
C GLN A 150 17.64 59.50 4.16
N LEU A 151 16.62 60.14 4.72
CA LEU A 151 15.53 59.45 5.41
C LEU A 151 14.66 58.62 4.44
N ALA A 152 14.45 59.10 3.21
CA ALA A 152 13.73 58.37 2.17
C ALA A 152 14.48 57.09 1.78
N VAL A 153 15.80 57.16 1.59
CA VAL A 153 16.65 55.97 1.34
C VAL A 153 16.54 54.96 2.49
N ALA A 154 16.56 55.43 3.74
CA ALA A 154 16.39 54.56 4.91
C ALA A 154 15.00 53.91 4.97
N ALA A 155 13.94 54.63 4.59
CA ALA A 155 12.58 54.09 4.49
C ALA A 155 12.49 53.02 3.41
N ASN A 156 13.05 53.28 2.22
CA ASN A 156 13.08 52.32 1.11
C ASN A 156 13.82 51.04 1.49
N GLN A 157 14.91 51.12 2.26
CA GLN A 157 15.59 49.93 2.76
C GLN A 157 14.71 49.10 3.71
N ILE A 158 13.90 49.75 4.56
CA ILE A 158 12.96 49.05 5.44
C ILE A 158 11.81 48.40 4.64
N GLU A 159 11.36 49.02 3.56
CA GLU A 159 10.38 48.41 2.64
C GLU A 159 10.95 47.17 1.95
N VAL A 160 12.23 47.20 1.55
CA VAL A 160 12.94 46.01 1.04
C VAL A 160 12.97 44.90 2.10
N ASP A 161 13.24 45.22 3.37
CA ASP A 161 13.18 44.24 4.47
C ASP A 161 11.76 43.63 4.59
N THR A 162 10.71 44.44 4.44
CA THR A 162 9.32 43.95 4.45
C THR A 162 9.00 43.06 3.24
N ASN A 163 9.52 43.37 2.05
CA ASN A 163 9.40 42.50 0.88
C ASN A 163 10.08 41.15 1.11
N GLN A 164 11.22 41.12 1.80
CA GLN A 164 11.89 39.86 2.17
C GLN A 164 11.05 39.04 3.15
N ILE A 165 10.33 39.67 4.08
CA ILE A 165 9.36 39.01 4.97
C ILE A 165 8.26 38.32 4.16
N GLU A 166 7.73 38.98 3.13
CA GLU A 166 6.68 38.40 2.27
C GLU A 166 7.19 37.23 1.42
N VAL A 167 8.43 37.31 0.92
CA VAL A 167 9.09 36.19 0.23
C VAL A 167 9.26 35.00 1.18
N ALA A 168 9.78 35.22 2.38
CA ALA A 168 9.95 34.17 3.39
C ALA A 168 8.62 33.54 3.78
N ARG A 169 7.57 34.34 3.98
CA ARG A 169 6.20 33.87 4.24
C ARG A 169 5.68 33.00 3.10
N SER A 170 5.93 33.40 1.85
CA SER A 170 5.48 32.65 0.67
C SER A 170 6.21 31.32 0.51
N GLN A 171 7.53 31.29 0.71
CA GLN A 171 8.31 30.05 0.75
C GLN A 171 7.81 29.09 1.84
N TYR A 172 7.51 29.65 3.02
CA TYR A 172 6.93 28.89 4.12
C TYR A 172 5.59 28.24 3.73
N ALA A 173 4.71 29.00 3.08
CA ALA A 173 3.42 28.49 2.59
C ALA A 173 3.58 27.40 1.52
N ILE A 174 4.56 27.51 0.63
CA ILE A 174 4.86 26.47 -0.37
C ILE A 174 5.27 25.16 0.31
N GLY A 175 6.14 25.23 1.33
CA GLY A 175 6.54 24.05 2.10
C GLY A 175 5.35 23.35 2.79
N LEU A 176 4.42 24.13 3.35
CA LEU A 176 3.19 23.62 3.94
C LEU A 176 2.28 22.95 2.89
N ASN A 177 2.16 23.54 1.70
CA ASN A 177 1.32 23.01 0.63
C ASN A 177 1.76 21.58 0.23
N GLY A 178 3.07 21.32 0.19
CA GLY A 178 3.60 19.98 -0.06
C GLY A 178 3.15 18.93 0.98
N ILE A 179 3.06 19.32 2.26
CA ILE A 179 2.54 18.44 3.31
C ILE A 179 1.04 18.18 3.10
N VAL A 180 0.28 19.22 2.73
CA VAL A 180 -1.17 19.14 2.56
C VAL A 180 -1.55 18.26 1.37
N GLU A 181 -0.91 18.40 0.22
CA GLU A 181 -1.19 17.57 -0.95
C GLU A 181 -0.89 16.09 -0.69
N ALA A 182 0.27 15.78 -0.09
CA ALA A 182 0.63 14.40 0.26
C ALA A 182 -0.37 13.75 1.24
N ALA A 183 -0.93 14.54 2.16
CA ALA A 183 -1.92 14.08 3.11
C ALA A 183 -3.32 13.98 2.49
N LYS A 184 -3.68 14.84 1.55
CA LYS A 184 -4.94 14.78 0.80
C LYS A 184 -5.05 13.51 -0.02
N ASP A 185 -3.98 13.10 -0.69
CA ASP A 185 -3.94 11.82 -1.43
C ASP A 185 -4.10 10.63 -0.48
N ALA A 186 -3.45 10.68 0.69
CA ALA A 186 -3.58 9.65 1.71
C ALA A 186 -5.01 9.58 2.26
N ALA A 187 -5.62 10.72 2.61
CA ALA A 187 -6.99 10.80 3.10
C ALA A 187 -8.01 10.32 2.05
N THR A 188 -7.78 10.63 0.78
CA THR A 188 -8.61 10.14 -0.33
C THR A 188 -8.53 8.63 -0.46
N SER A 189 -7.32 8.07 -0.33
CA SER A 189 -7.09 6.62 -0.40
C SER A 189 -7.73 5.89 0.79
N VAL A 190 -7.60 6.45 2.00
CA VAL A 190 -8.32 5.96 3.19
C VAL A 190 -9.83 6.02 2.95
N GLY A 191 -10.37 7.12 2.43
CA GLY A 191 -11.80 7.23 2.15
C GLY A 191 -12.32 6.20 1.13
N LYS A 192 -11.49 5.81 0.15
CA LYS A 192 -11.83 4.75 -0.82
C LYS A 192 -11.80 3.35 -0.19
N LEU A 193 -10.80 3.05 0.62
CA LEU A 193 -10.60 1.74 1.24
C LEU A 193 -11.51 1.52 2.45
N CYS A 194 -11.81 2.59 3.19
CA CYS A 194 -12.52 2.57 4.47
C CYS A 194 -13.86 3.31 4.45
N GLY A 195 -14.43 3.54 3.27
CA GLY A 195 -15.70 4.23 3.06
C GLY A 195 -16.90 3.47 3.61
N SER A 196 -18.09 3.64 3.01
CA SER A 196 -19.39 3.34 3.66
C SER A 196 -19.60 1.91 4.16
N ASN A 197 -18.83 0.93 3.69
CA ASN A 197 -18.91 -0.47 4.13
C ASN A 197 -17.55 -1.17 3.91
N PRO A 198 -16.56 -0.96 4.79
CA PRO A 198 -15.35 -1.75 4.73
C PRO A 198 -15.68 -3.22 5.07
N PRO A 199 -14.94 -4.19 4.53
CA PRO A 199 -15.05 -5.58 4.99
C PRO A 199 -14.90 -5.63 6.53
N ALA A 200 -15.68 -6.47 7.20
CA ALA A 200 -15.70 -6.54 8.66
C ALA A 200 -14.30 -6.73 9.28
N GLN A 201 -13.41 -7.45 8.58
CA GLN A 201 -12.02 -7.69 9.02
C GLN A 201 -11.16 -6.40 9.05
N LEU A 202 -11.55 -5.34 8.33
CA LEU A 202 -10.87 -4.05 8.36
C LEU A 202 -11.44 -3.07 9.38
N GLY A 203 -12.54 -3.39 10.08
CA GLY A 203 -13.29 -2.40 10.88
C GLY A 203 -12.42 -1.60 11.85
N ALA A 204 -11.53 -2.27 12.60
CA ALA A 204 -10.63 -1.60 13.55
C ALA A 204 -9.58 -0.73 12.85
N VAL A 205 -8.94 -1.25 11.80
CA VAL A 205 -7.91 -0.56 11.02
C VAL A 205 -8.48 0.68 10.31
N CYS A 206 -9.68 0.54 9.75
CA CYS A 206 -10.39 1.64 9.12
C CYS A 206 -10.86 2.70 10.12
N GLY A 207 -11.31 2.28 11.32
CA GLY A 207 -11.63 3.22 12.40
C GLY A 207 -10.43 4.08 12.80
N ASP A 208 -9.27 3.44 12.96
CA ASP A 208 -8.02 4.12 13.30
C ASP A 208 -7.54 5.06 12.18
N ALA A 209 -7.60 4.63 10.92
CA ALA A 209 -7.25 5.46 9.78
C ALA A 209 -8.18 6.69 9.63
N MET A 210 -9.48 6.53 9.87
CA MET A 210 -10.43 7.65 9.87
C MET A 210 -10.16 8.63 11.02
N ALA A 211 -9.74 8.14 12.19
CA ALA A 211 -9.28 9.01 13.27
C ALA A 211 -8.03 9.81 12.87
N ALA A 212 -7.09 9.20 12.12
CA ALA A 212 -5.93 9.90 11.57
C ALA A 212 -6.33 10.98 10.55
N VAL A 213 -7.31 10.71 9.67
CA VAL A 213 -7.88 11.71 8.75
C VAL A 213 -8.43 12.92 9.52
N ASN A 214 -9.23 12.67 10.56
CA ASN A 214 -9.80 13.74 11.39
C ASN A 214 -8.71 14.55 12.11
N THR A 215 -7.70 13.86 12.67
CA THR A 215 -6.55 14.50 13.31
C THR A 215 -5.81 15.44 12.35
N PHE A 216 -5.57 14.97 11.12
CA PHE A 216 -4.96 15.80 10.07
C PHE A 216 -5.84 16.99 9.70
N LYS A 217 -7.15 16.79 9.50
CA LYS A 217 -8.12 17.85 9.20
C LYS A 217 -8.11 18.95 10.27
N ASP A 218 -8.09 18.58 11.53
CA ASP A 218 -8.03 19.54 12.63
C ASP A 218 -6.71 20.32 12.65
N ALA A 219 -5.58 19.65 12.41
CA ALA A 219 -4.28 20.30 12.27
C ALA A 219 -4.26 21.29 11.10
N PHE A 220 -4.86 20.93 9.96
CA PHE A 220 -5.00 21.79 8.79
C PHE A 220 -5.89 23.01 9.05
N ILE A 221 -7.02 22.84 9.76
CA ILE A 221 -7.88 23.97 10.14
C ILE A 221 -7.12 24.92 11.06
N ARG A 222 -6.41 24.39 12.06
CA ARG A 222 -5.59 25.21 12.97
C ARG A 222 -4.51 25.98 12.21
N SER A 223 -3.77 25.32 11.32
CA SER A 223 -2.72 25.99 10.53
C SER A 223 -3.31 27.09 9.65
N THR A 224 -4.42 26.83 8.96
CA THR A 224 -5.10 27.82 8.12
C THR A 224 -5.52 29.05 8.92
N LYS A 225 -6.04 28.86 10.14
CA LYS A 225 -6.41 29.97 11.05
C LYS A 225 -5.21 30.79 11.50
N THR A 226 -4.02 30.19 11.63
CA THR A 226 -2.80 30.91 11.99
C THR A 226 -2.19 31.67 10.80
N PHE A 227 -2.12 31.05 9.62
CA PHE A 227 -1.39 31.62 8.48
C PHE A 227 -2.20 32.63 7.65
N THR A 228 -3.53 32.50 7.60
CA THR A 228 -4.38 33.43 6.82
C THR A 228 -4.25 34.88 7.30
N PRO A 229 -4.31 35.16 8.62
CA PRO A 229 -4.10 36.53 9.13
C PRO A 229 -2.72 37.10 8.80
N TYR A 230 -1.66 36.28 8.76
CA TYR A 230 -0.31 36.77 8.48
C TYR A 230 -0.20 37.37 7.07
N LYS A 231 -0.79 36.71 6.06
CA LYS A 231 -0.81 37.26 4.70
C LYS A 231 -1.51 38.61 4.64
N GLN A 232 -2.70 38.69 5.26
CA GLN A 232 -3.48 39.93 5.28
C GLN A 232 -2.75 41.05 6.03
N GLN A 233 -2.12 40.73 7.15
CA GLN A 233 -1.39 41.68 7.97
C GLN A 233 -0.13 42.19 7.27
N VAL A 234 0.69 41.33 6.66
CA VAL A 234 1.88 41.75 5.90
C VAL A 234 1.48 42.68 4.76
N GLN A 235 0.43 42.32 3.99
CA GLN A 235 -0.06 43.18 2.91
C GLN A 235 -0.55 44.55 3.42
N ALA A 236 -1.35 44.56 4.49
CA ALA A 236 -1.85 45.80 5.08
C ALA A 236 -0.72 46.70 5.59
N GLU A 237 0.35 46.11 6.14
CA GLU A 237 1.53 46.87 6.58
C GLU A 237 2.34 47.39 5.40
N MET A 238 2.53 46.62 4.31
CA MET A 238 3.15 47.13 3.09
C MET A 238 2.39 48.34 2.51
N ASP A 239 1.06 48.27 2.46
CA ASP A 239 0.24 49.39 1.98
C ASP A 239 0.38 50.64 2.87
N ARG A 240 0.55 50.45 4.19
CA ARG A 240 0.82 51.55 5.13
C ARG A 240 2.21 52.13 4.93
N GLN A 241 3.22 51.29 4.73
CA GLN A 241 4.60 51.70 4.49
C GLN A 241 4.69 52.58 3.24
N ASN A 242 4.10 52.14 2.13
CA ASN A 242 4.05 52.92 0.89
C ASN A 242 3.46 54.33 1.10
N LYS A 243 2.36 54.43 1.86
CA LYS A 243 1.73 55.74 2.19
C LYS A 243 2.61 56.62 3.08
N LEU A 244 3.39 56.02 3.97
CA LEU A 244 4.30 56.75 4.87
C LEU A 244 5.53 57.23 4.11
N SER A 245 6.11 56.40 3.25
CA SER A 245 7.30 56.75 2.46
C SER A 245 7.01 57.91 1.49
N GLN A 246 5.84 57.93 0.87
CA GLN A 246 5.38 59.07 0.04
C GLN A 246 5.35 60.41 0.81
N ARG A 247 5.17 60.38 2.14
CA ARG A 247 5.20 61.59 2.98
C ARG A 247 6.60 62.07 3.33
N ILE A 248 7.62 61.23 3.18
CA ILE A 248 9.03 61.62 3.34
C ILE A 248 9.52 62.30 2.06
N GLU A 249 9.02 61.82 0.91
CA GLU A 249 9.40 62.29 -0.43
C GLU A 249 8.73 63.61 -0.85
N GLY A 250 7.53 63.92 -0.34
CA GLY A 250 6.86 65.21 -0.52
C GLY A 250 7.29 66.27 0.50
#